data_AF-A0A2N1W048-F1
#
_entry.id   AF-A0A2N1W048-F1
#
_cell.length_a   1.000
_cell.length_b   1.000
_cell.length_c   1.000
_cell.angle_alpha   90.00
_cell.angle_beta   90.00
_cell.angle_gamma   90.00
#
_symmetry.space_group_name_H-M   'P 1'
#
loop_
_entity.id
_entity.type
_entity.pdbx_description
1 polymer ?
#
loop_
_entity_poly.entity_id
_entity_poly.type
_entity_poly.pdbx_seq_one_letter_code
_entity_poly.pdbx_strand_id
1 'polypeptide(L)'
;MNVDAINFNPWKHHAGFIKRRLGDIIDKDNLNDLNNSIKKIGSSLMDFYFGELSVDQIVMEAALILRKNNITTRESFINYIDKMSGYKIIFISDGSSWVLRVSDDIQKYVHIHPAKNSLHSIRVRALTLKTAILVTAYSILYNVPPLNIDNVNLVRKKYLNDPPVKLLNNKKGLGKMIELLTYTDSR
;
A
#
# COMPACT_ATOMS: atom_id res chain seq x y z
N MET A 1 0.05 -13.41 -19.82
CA MET A 1 0.75 -12.12 -19.68
C MET A 1 2.07 -12.31 -18.92
N ASN A 2 3.06 -11.44 -19.17
CA ASN A 2 4.26 -11.31 -18.32
C ASN A 2 3.90 -10.52 -17.05
N VAL A 3 4.44 -10.89 -15.89
CA VAL A 3 4.29 -10.16 -14.62
C VAL A 3 4.84 -8.73 -14.72
N ASP A 4 5.84 -8.49 -15.56
CA ASP A 4 6.43 -7.16 -15.76
C ASP A 4 5.45 -6.15 -16.35
N ALA A 5 4.35 -6.60 -16.98
CA ALA A 5 3.30 -5.73 -17.50
C ALA A 5 2.38 -5.16 -16.40
N ILE A 6 2.49 -5.65 -15.16
CA ILE A 6 1.66 -5.23 -14.04
C ILE A 6 2.27 -4.01 -13.34
N ASN A 7 1.52 -2.91 -13.29
CA ASN A 7 1.82 -1.72 -12.50
C ASN A 7 1.11 -1.78 -11.14
N PHE A 8 1.85 -2.21 -10.12
CA PHE A 8 1.41 -2.18 -8.74
C PHE A 8 2.28 -1.23 -7.90
N ASN A 9 1.64 -0.33 -7.15
CA ASN A 9 2.33 0.56 -6.21
C ASN A 9 2.16 0.05 -4.76
N PRO A 10 3.12 -0.73 -4.24
CA PRO A 10 2.96 -1.36 -2.93
C PRO A 10 3.08 -0.35 -1.77
N TRP A 11 3.74 0.80 -1.96
CA TRP A 11 3.76 1.89 -0.97
C TRP A 11 2.35 2.44 -0.68
N LYS A 12 1.46 2.41 -1.67
CA LYS A 12 0.07 2.86 -1.53
C LYS A 12 -0.87 1.80 -0.97
N HIS A 13 -0.55 0.52 -1.20
CA HIS A 13 -1.58 -0.50 -1.20
C HIS A 13 -1.22 -1.76 -0.41
N HIS A 14 -0.02 -1.90 0.17
CA HIS A 14 0.38 -3.17 0.77
C HIS A 14 1.11 -3.03 2.12
N ALA A 15 0.48 -3.53 3.19
CA ALA A 15 1.03 -3.51 4.55
C ALA A 15 2.31 -4.34 4.71
N GLY A 16 2.28 -5.61 4.29
CA GLY A 16 3.45 -6.49 4.37
C GLY A 16 4.70 -5.94 3.66
N PHE A 17 4.54 -5.29 2.50
CA PHE A 17 5.64 -4.58 1.85
C PHE A 17 6.21 -3.47 2.74
N ILE A 18 5.34 -2.60 3.27
CA ILE A 18 5.77 -1.50 4.14
C ILE A 18 6.47 -2.02 5.39
N LYS A 19 5.93 -3.07 6.05
CA LYS A 19 6.56 -3.70 7.22
C LYS A 19 7.98 -4.18 6.93
N ARG A 20 8.19 -4.87 5.80
CA ARG A 20 9.54 -5.30 5.38
C ARG A 20 10.46 -4.09 5.18
N ARG A 21 9.98 -3.04 4.49
CA ARG A 21 10.76 -1.81 4.29
C ARG A 21 11.08 -1.09 5.59
N LEU A 22 10.23 -1.17 6.61
CA LEU A 22 10.50 -0.62 7.93
C LEU A 22 11.57 -1.42 8.69
N GLY A 23 11.59 -2.75 8.54
CA GLY A 23 12.66 -3.60 9.08
C GLY A 23 14.04 -3.23 8.52
N ASP A 24 14.11 -2.90 7.22
CA ASP A 24 15.36 -2.51 6.55
C ASP A 24 15.92 -1.13 7.00
N ILE A 25 15.14 -0.32 7.74
CA ILE A 25 15.52 1.06 8.10
C ILE A 25 16.38 1.13 9.37
N ILE A 26 16.37 0.07 10.18
CA ILE A 26 17.11 -0.04 11.45
C ILE A 26 18.60 0.29 11.27
N ASP A 27 19.16 0.05 10.08
CA ASP A 27 20.59 0.16 9.84
C ASP A 27 21.09 1.55 9.38
N LYS A 28 20.21 2.55 9.17
CA LYS A 28 20.61 3.75 8.37
C LYS A 28 20.23 5.13 8.90
N ASP A 29 19.56 5.27 10.04
CA ASP A 29 19.16 6.59 10.57
C ASP A 29 18.42 7.50 9.56
N ASN A 30 17.72 6.91 8.59
CA ASN A 30 17.35 7.61 7.37
C ASN A 30 15.85 7.86 7.19
N LEU A 31 15.23 8.50 8.19
CA LEU A 31 13.83 8.93 8.08
C LEU A 31 13.59 9.89 6.91
N ASN A 32 14.61 10.61 6.44
CA ASN A 32 14.51 11.49 5.28
C ASN A 32 14.36 10.70 3.96
N ASP A 33 15.12 9.62 3.76
CA ASP A 33 14.97 8.76 2.57
C ASP A 33 13.69 7.96 2.61
N LEU A 34 13.25 7.54 3.79
CA LEU A 34 11.90 7.00 3.96
C LEU A 34 10.86 8.03 3.57
N ASN A 35 10.98 9.28 4.06
CA ASN A 35 10.07 10.36 3.72
C ASN A 35 10.04 10.62 2.20
N ASN A 36 11.19 10.56 1.53
CA ASN A 36 11.27 10.65 0.06
C ASN A 36 10.57 9.46 -0.62
N SER A 37 10.74 8.25 -0.10
CA SER A 37 10.11 7.03 -0.64
C SER A 37 8.59 7.07 -0.56
N ILE A 38 8.04 7.54 0.58
CA ILE A 38 6.59 7.63 0.80
C ILE A 38 5.92 8.78 0.03
N LYS A 39 6.68 9.68 -0.63
CA LYS A 39 6.08 10.66 -1.57
C LYS A 39 5.25 9.98 -2.66
N LYS A 40 5.63 8.75 -3.05
CA LYS A 40 4.91 7.89 -4.01
C LYS A 40 3.48 7.52 -3.58
N ILE A 41 3.13 7.74 -2.32
CA ILE A 41 1.76 7.55 -1.79
C ILE A 41 0.80 8.64 -2.30
N GLY A 42 1.30 9.83 -2.65
CA GLY A 42 0.46 10.94 -3.11
C GLY A 42 -0.38 11.58 -2.00
N SER A 43 -1.57 12.07 -2.34
CA SER A 43 -2.47 12.82 -1.43
C SER A 43 -3.90 12.25 -1.34
N SER A 44 -4.22 11.24 -2.14
CA SER A 44 -5.59 10.73 -2.28
C SER A 44 -6.01 9.75 -1.17
N LEU A 45 -7.29 9.41 -1.18
CA LEU A 45 -7.82 8.27 -0.43
C LEU A 45 -7.55 6.97 -1.22
N MET A 46 -7.11 5.92 -0.54
CA MET A 46 -6.75 4.64 -1.18
C MET A 46 -7.26 3.44 -0.39
N ASP A 47 -7.37 2.32 -1.08
CA ASP A 47 -7.68 1.01 -0.48
C ASP A 47 -6.35 0.28 -0.21
N PHE A 48 -6.14 -0.14 1.04
CA PHE A 48 -4.86 -0.63 1.55
C PHE A 48 -5.00 -2.07 2.03
N TYR A 49 -4.29 -2.97 1.36
CA TYR A 49 -4.29 -4.40 1.64
C TYR A 49 -3.39 -4.75 2.82
N PHE A 50 -3.92 -5.58 3.71
CA PHE A 50 -3.25 -6.04 4.93
C PHE A 50 -3.30 -7.57 5.11
N GLY A 51 -3.67 -8.31 4.05
CA GLY A 51 -3.62 -9.78 4.07
C GLY A 51 -2.19 -10.32 3.92
N GLU A 52 -2.09 -11.64 3.83
CA GLU A 52 -0.82 -12.36 3.91
C GLU A 52 -0.08 -12.48 2.58
N LEU A 53 -0.78 -12.34 1.45
CA LEU A 53 -0.14 -12.48 0.14
C LEU A 53 0.90 -11.38 -0.05
N SER A 54 2.08 -11.78 -0.54
CA SER A 54 3.13 -10.86 -0.93
C SER A 54 2.78 -10.13 -2.23
N VAL A 55 3.49 -9.02 -2.46
CA VAL A 55 3.47 -8.27 -3.73
C VAL A 55 3.63 -9.21 -4.93
N ASP A 56 4.61 -10.11 -4.87
CA ASP A 56 4.93 -11.02 -5.98
C ASP A 56 3.81 -12.03 -6.20
N GLN A 57 3.22 -12.57 -5.13
CA GLN A 57 2.05 -13.46 -5.22
C GLN A 57 0.85 -12.76 -5.85
N ILE A 58 0.51 -11.54 -5.39
CA ILE A 58 -0.62 -10.77 -5.94
C ILE A 58 -0.41 -10.49 -7.45
N VAL A 59 0.79 -10.04 -7.82
CA VAL A 59 1.13 -9.75 -9.22
C VAL A 59 1.10 -11.02 -10.08
N MET A 60 1.65 -12.13 -9.58
CA MET A 60 1.65 -13.42 -10.26
C MET A 60 0.22 -13.92 -10.49
N GLU A 61 -0.64 -13.87 -9.48
CA GLU A 61 -2.02 -14.33 -9.59
C GLU A 61 -2.82 -13.48 -10.58
N ALA A 62 -2.67 -12.15 -10.55
CA ALA A 62 -3.28 -11.27 -11.54
C ALA A 62 -2.82 -11.62 -12.97
N ALA A 63 -1.52 -11.85 -13.17
CA ALA A 63 -0.96 -12.22 -14.46
C ALA A 63 -1.44 -13.60 -14.97
N LEU A 64 -1.61 -14.57 -14.06
CA LEU A 64 -2.16 -15.89 -14.36
C LEU A 64 -3.64 -15.82 -14.76
N ILE A 65 -4.44 -15.02 -14.04
CA ILE A 65 -5.85 -14.80 -14.38
C ILE A 65 -5.98 -14.19 -15.79
N LEU A 66 -5.18 -13.16 -16.10
CA LEU A 66 -5.18 -12.56 -17.44
C LEU A 66 -4.73 -13.56 -18.52
N ARG A 67 -3.68 -14.34 -18.24
CA ARG A 67 -3.18 -15.38 -19.16
C ARG A 67 -4.24 -16.45 -19.45
N LYS A 68 -4.96 -16.93 -18.43
CA LYS A 68 -6.04 -17.92 -18.58
C LYS A 68 -7.18 -17.44 -19.47
N ASN A 69 -7.37 -16.12 -19.56
CA ASN A 69 -8.36 -15.48 -20.41
C ASN A 69 -7.80 -15.07 -21.80
N ASN A 70 -6.61 -15.57 -22.18
CA ASN A 70 -5.90 -15.20 -23.42
C ASN A 70 -5.58 -13.71 -23.56
N ILE A 71 -5.49 -12.99 -22.43
CA ILE A 71 -5.09 -11.59 -22.38
C ILE A 71 -3.59 -11.56 -22.12
N THR A 72 -2.81 -11.45 -23.19
CA THR A 72 -1.34 -11.60 -23.14
C THR A 72 -0.59 -10.36 -23.63
N THR A 73 -1.26 -9.47 -24.37
CA THR A 73 -0.69 -8.23 -24.94
C THR A 73 -1.40 -6.99 -24.41
N ARG A 74 -0.77 -5.82 -24.56
CA ARG A 74 -1.37 -4.52 -24.23
C ARG A 74 -2.69 -4.29 -24.97
N GLU A 75 -2.71 -4.54 -26.28
CA GLU A 75 -3.90 -4.37 -27.11
C GLU A 75 -5.06 -5.28 -26.64
N SER A 76 -4.77 -6.56 -26.38
CA SER A 76 -5.78 -7.49 -25.86
C SER A 76 -6.33 -7.04 -24.51
N PHE A 77 -5.48 -6.44 -23.65
CA PHE A 77 -5.89 -5.94 -22.34
C PHE A 77 -6.76 -4.68 -22.44
N ILE A 78 -6.39 -3.72 -23.28
CA ILE A 78 -7.19 -2.51 -23.51
C ILE A 78 -8.58 -2.89 -24.04
N ASN A 79 -8.63 -3.73 -25.08
CA ASN A 79 -9.89 -4.22 -25.64
C ASN A 79 -10.74 -4.97 -24.61
N TYR A 80 -10.10 -5.71 -23.69
CA TYR A 80 -10.79 -6.41 -22.61
C TYR A 80 -11.38 -5.44 -21.57
N ILE A 81 -10.61 -4.42 -21.17
CA ILE A 81 -11.02 -3.44 -20.15
C ILE A 81 -12.10 -2.46 -20.68
N ASP A 82 -12.00 -2.03 -21.94
CA ASP A 82 -12.96 -1.12 -22.56
C ASP A 82 -14.36 -1.74 -22.64
N LYS A 83 -14.43 -3.05 -22.95
CA LYS A 83 -15.68 -3.83 -22.91
C LYS A 83 -16.30 -3.93 -21.51
N MET A 84 -15.53 -3.63 -20.47
CA MET A 84 -15.93 -3.69 -19.06
C MET A 84 -16.11 -2.30 -18.43
N SER A 85 -16.35 -1.27 -19.25
CA SER A 85 -16.50 0.12 -18.79
C SER A 85 -15.26 0.69 -18.09
N GLY A 86 -14.07 0.29 -18.55
CA GLY A 86 -12.80 0.91 -18.13
C GLY A 86 -12.16 0.29 -16.89
N TYR A 87 -12.75 -0.75 -16.29
CA TYR A 87 -12.09 -1.53 -15.24
C TYR A 87 -12.64 -2.96 -15.14
N LYS A 88 -11.88 -3.85 -14.49
CA LYS A 88 -12.36 -5.19 -14.13
C LYS A 88 -12.01 -5.52 -12.69
N ILE A 89 -12.93 -6.17 -11.99
CA ILE A 89 -12.63 -6.80 -10.69
C ILE A 89 -12.26 -8.26 -10.91
N ILE A 90 -11.16 -8.67 -10.30
CA ILE A 90 -10.72 -10.06 -10.18
C ILE A 90 -10.69 -10.47 -8.70
N PHE A 91 -10.74 -11.75 -8.43
CA PHE A 91 -10.54 -12.33 -7.10
C PHE A 91 -9.27 -13.18 -7.14
N ILE A 92 -8.47 -13.12 -6.09
CA ILE A 92 -7.25 -13.91 -5.92
C ILE A 92 -7.43 -14.95 -4.81
N SER A 93 -6.39 -15.76 -4.57
CA SER A 93 -6.45 -16.98 -3.76
C SER A 93 -6.90 -16.80 -2.32
N ASP A 94 -6.65 -15.64 -1.72
CA ASP A 94 -7.09 -15.29 -0.37
C ASP A 94 -8.53 -14.75 -0.31
N GLY A 95 -9.25 -14.73 -1.44
CA GLY A 95 -10.61 -14.21 -1.55
C GLY A 95 -10.69 -12.68 -1.63
N SER A 96 -9.57 -11.96 -1.56
CA SER A 96 -9.54 -10.52 -1.79
C SER A 96 -9.83 -10.18 -3.25
N SER A 97 -10.55 -9.09 -3.46
CA SER A 97 -10.86 -8.54 -4.77
C SER A 97 -9.93 -7.38 -5.15
N TRP A 98 -9.56 -7.35 -6.43
CA TRP A 98 -8.59 -6.40 -7.00
C TRP A 98 -9.13 -5.79 -8.27
N VAL A 99 -8.90 -4.48 -8.44
CA VAL A 99 -9.28 -3.73 -9.61
C VAL A 99 -8.13 -3.75 -10.61
N LEU A 100 -8.44 -4.08 -11.85
CA LEU A 100 -7.57 -3.95 -13.02
C LEU A 100 -8.03 -2.73 -13.83
N ARG A 101 -7.08 -1.88 -14.25
CA ARG A 101 -7.31 -0.74 -15.16
C ARG A 101 -6.14 -0.60 -16.13
N VAL A 102 -6.38 0.13 -17.22
CA VAL A 102 -5.28 0.56 -18.11
C VAL A 102 -4.39 1.55 -17.35
N SER A 103 -3.09 1.27 -17.36
CA SER A 103 -2.07 2.20 -16.84
C SER A 103 -1.58 3.14 -17.94
N ASP A 104 -1.16 4.33 -17.54
CA ASP A 104 -0.47 5.28 -18.44
C ASP A 104 0.96 4.82 -18.83
N ASP A 105 1.53 3.88 -18.08
CA ASP A 105 2.83 3.27 -18.38
C ASP A 105 2.66 2.23 -19.49
N ILE A 106 3.27 2.47 -20.65
CA ILE A 106 3.15 1.60 -21.83
C ILE A 106 3.79 0.22 -21.58
N GLN A 107 4.85 0.16 -20.77
CA GLN A 107 5.52 -1.09 -20.43
C GLN A 107 4.75 -1.84 -19.34
N LYS A 108 4.23 -1.11 -18.34
CA LYS A 108 3.43 -1.64 -17.24
C LYS A 108 1.95 -1.30 -17.37
N TYR A 109 1.36 -1.74 -18.47
CA TYR A 109 0.04 -1.27 -18.91
C TYR A 109 -1.16 -1.79 -18.09
N VAL A 110 -0.96 -2.72 -17.14
CA VAL A 110 -2.02 -3.22 -16.26
C VAL A 110 -1.87 -2.62 -14.86
N HIS A 111 -2.61 -1.56 -14.55
CA HIS A 111 -2.65 -1.02 -13.20
C HIS A 111 -3.51 -1.88 -12.30
N ILE A 112 -2.98 -2.25 -11.12
CA ILE A 112 -3.73 -2.99 -10.10
C ILE A 112 -3.73 -2.30 -8.74
N HIS A 113 -4.86 -2.40 -8.05
CA HIS A 113 -5.00 -2.02 -6.64
C HIS A 113 -6.15 -2.79 -5.98
N PRO A 114 -6.19 -2.88 -4.64
CA PRO A 114 -7.31 -3.51 -3.94
C PRO A 114 -8.63 -2.83 -4.31
N ALA A 115 -9.71 -3.61 -4.45
CA ALA A 115 -11.04 -3.04 -4.63
C ALA A 115 -11.55 -2.43 -3.31
N LYS A 116 -12.50 -1.49 -3.43
CA LYS A 116 -13.17 -0.91 -2.27
C LYS A 116 -13.87 -2.01 -1.48
N ASN A 117 -13.67 -2.03 -0.17
CA ASN A 117 -14.22 -3.04 0.75
C ASN A 117 -13.81 -4.49 0.40
N SER A 118 -12.69 -4.65 -0.32
CA SER A 118 -12.10 -5.96 -0.56
C SER A 118 -11.73 -6.65 0.75
N LEU A 119 -11.78 -7.98 0.79
CA LEU A 119 -11.31 -8.75 1.93
C LEU A 119 -9.85 -8.38 2.23
N HIS A 120 -9.51 -8.33 3.51
CA HIS A 120 -8.19 -7.88 3.98
C HIS A 120 -7.79 -6.48 3.49
N SER A 121 -8.73 -5.57 3.28
CA SER A 121 -8.45 -4.19 2.90
C SER A 121 -9.12 -3.15 3.80
N ILE A 122 -8.45 -2.00 3.97
CA ILE A 122 -9.02 -0.83 4.65
C ILE A 122 -8.82 0.42 3.82
N ARG A 123 -9.79 1.32 3.85
CA ARG A 123 -9.69 2.61 3.17
C ARG A 123 -8.97 3.63 4.06
N VAL A 124 -7.90 4.24 3.55
CA VAL A 124 -7.00 5.12 4.31
C VAL A 124 -6.62 6.37 3.50
N ARG A 125 -6.53 7.52 4.17
CA ARG A 125 -6.03 8.76 3.55
C ARG A 125 -4.51 8.72 3.45
N ALA A 126 -3.96 9.25 2.36
CA ALA A 126 -2.51 9.30 2.14
C ALA A 126 -1.73 9.87 3.34
N LEU A 127 -2.20 10.97 3.91
CA LEU A 127 -1.56 11.59 5.08
C LEU A 127 -1.56 10.66 6.30
N THR A 128 -2.66 9.95 6.55
CA THR A 128 -2.76 8.99 7.65
C THR A 128 -1.75 7.86 7.47
N LEU A 129 -1.64 7.30 6.25
CA LEU A 129 -0.68 6.24 5.94
C LEU A 129 0.76 6.74 6.07
N LYS A 130 1.10 7.89 5.47
CA LYS A 130 2.43 8.51 5.59
C LYS A 130 2.84 8.76 7.04
N THR A 131 1.92 9.29 7.85
CA THR A 131 2.15 9.52 9.28
C THR A 131 2.40 8.18 10.00
N ALA A 132 1.58 7.16 9.75
CA ALA A 132 1.73 5.86 10.39
C ALA A 132 3.09 5.21 10.06
N ILE A 133 3.52 5.29 8.79
CA ILE A 133 4.82 4.75 8.35
C ILE A 133 5.97 5.46 9.09
N LEU A 134 5.99 6.80 9.07
CA LEU A 134 7.08 7.56 9.69
C LEU A 134 7.11 7.42 11.21
N VAL A 135 5.95 7.40 11.87
CA VAL A 135 5.87 7.19 13.32
C VAL A 135 6.35 5.79 13.69
N THR A 136 5.99 4.77 12.89
CA THR A 136 6.48 3.41 13.11
C THR A 136 8.00 3.34 12.95
N ALA A 137 8.54 3.94 11.89
CA ALA A 137 9.99 4.02 11.69
C ALA A 137 10.71 4.78 12.82
N TYR A 138 10.15 5.92 13.24
CA TYR A 138 10.68 6.72 14.35
C TYR A 138 10.67 5.92 15.67
N SER A 139 9.56 5.22 15.95
CA SER A 139 9.43 4.35 17.10
C SER A 139 10.49 3.25 17.14
N ILE A 140 10.75 2.62 16.00
CA ILE A 140 11.80 1.60 15.84
C ILE A 140 13.19 2.20 16.08
N LEU A 141 13.53 3.30 15.40
CA LEU A 141 14.87 3.90 15.47
C LEU A 141 15.23 4.44 16.85
N TYR A 142 14.28 5.09 17.52
CA TYR A 142 14.53 5.75 18.80
C TYR A 142 14.06 4.93 20.00
N ASN A 143 13.56 3.71 19.78
CA ASN A 143 13.01 2.82 20.80
C ASN A 143 11.95 3.51 21.69
N VAL A 144 11.02 4.23 21.07
CA VAL A 144 9.93 4.93 21.76
C VAL A 144 8.56 4.34 21.40
N PRO A 145 7.53 4.43 22.27
CA PRO A 145 6.21 3.91 21.95
C PRO A 145 5.60 4.57 20.70
N PRO A 146 5.08 3.78 19.74
CA PRO A 146 4.53 4.30 18.49
C PRO A 146 3.16 4.98 18.69
N LEU A 147 2.43 4.62 19.76
CA LEU A 147 1.15 5.22 20.13
C LEU A 147 1.31 6.32 21.19
N ASN A 148 2.29 7.21 21.01
CA ASN A 148 2.49 8.40 21.82
C ASN A 148 2.17 9.67 20.99
N ILE A 149 1.25 10.51 21.47
CA ILE A 149 0.76 11.67 20.71
C ILE A 149 1.83 12.74 20.46
N ASP A 150 2.76 12.92 21.39
CA ASP A 150 3.85 13.91 21.27
C ASP A 150 4.84 13.46 20.19
N ASN A 151 5.20 12.17 20.18
CA ASN A 151 6.03 11.59 19.12
C ASN A 151 5.35 11.67 17.74
N VAL A 152 4.05 11.38 17.68
CA VAL A 152 3.25 11.53 16.45
C VAL A 152 3.31 12.98 15.95
N ASN A 153 3.07 13.95 16.83
CA ASN A 153 3.05 15.36 16.45
C ASN A 153 4.44 15.90 16.10
N LEU A 154 5.49 15.42 16.77
CA LEU A 154 6.88 15.70 16.40
C LEU A 154 7.17 15.24 14.98
N VAL A 155 6.83 13.98 14.64
CA VAL A 155 7.06 13.41 13.31
C VAL A 155 6.27 14.18 12.24
N ARG A 156 4.98 14.49 12.50
CA ARG A 156 4.13 15.25 11.58
C ARG A 156 4.70 16.63 11.28
N LYS A 157 5.14 17.35 12.31
CA LYS A 157 5.75 18.67 12.15
C LYS A 157 7.08 18.57 11.39
N LYS A 158 7.97 17.67 11.81
CA LYS A 158 9.36 17.60 11.31
C LYS A 158 9.46 17.07 9.88
N TYR A 159 8.70 16.05 9.52
CA TYR A 159 8.88 15.33 8.25
C TYR A 159 7.77 15.58 7.23
N LEU A 160 6.55 15.88 7.69
CA LEU A 160 5.39 16.05 6.81
C LEU A 160 4.94 17.51 6.67
N ASN A 161 5.44 18.41 7.53
CA ASN A 161 4.97 19.80 7.64
C ASN A 161 3.44 19.88 7.82
N ASP A 162 2.90 18.98 8.64
CA ASP A 162 1.45 18.83 8.85
C ASP A 162 1.03 19.23 10.27
N PRO A 163 -0.21 19.73 10.46
CA PRO A 163 -0.70 20.17 11.76
C PRO A 163 -0.79 19.00 12.76
N PRO A 164 -0.71 19.27 14.07
CA PRO A 164 -0.80 18.22 15.09
C PRO A 164 -2.18 17.54 15.08
N VAL A 165 -2.20 16.26 15.44
CA VAL A 165 -3.44 15.57 15.80
C VAL A 165 -3.78 15.88 17.25
N LYS A 166 -5.07 16.08 17.52
CA LYS A 166 -5.60 16.37 18.87
C LYS A 166 -5.83 15.11 19.71
N LEU A 167 -6.11 13.99 19.04
CA LEU A 167 -6.44 12.72 19.69
C LEU A 167 -5.85 11.56 18.88
N LEU A 168 -5.28 10.59 19.60
CA LEU A 168 -4.82 9.33 19.05
C LEU A 168 -5.65 8.20 19.68
N ASN A 169 -6.19 7.30 18.85
CA ASN A 169 -7.01 6.18 19.28
C ASN A 169 -6.60 4.95 18.46
N ASN A 170 -6.21 3.86 19.11
CA ASN A 170 -5.75 2.64 18.43
C ASN A 170 -6.83 1.93 17.61
N LYS A 171 -8.11 2.07 17.96
CA LYS A 171 -9.20 1.37 17.26
C LYS A 171 -9.60 2.01 15.93
N LYS A 172 -9.15 3.23 15.61
CA LYS A 172 -9.58 3.95 14.39
C LYS A 172 -8.52 4.88 13.80
N GLY A 173 -8.68 5.19 12.51
CA GLY A 173 -7.88 6.22 11.83
C GLY A 173 -6.37 5.96 11.93
N LEU A 174 -5.63 6.98 12.39
CA LEU A 174 -4.17 6.93 12.48
C LEU A 174 -3.67 5.85 13.46
N GLY A 175 -4.29 5.72 14.64
CA GLY A 175 -3.83 4.73 15.63
C GLY A 175 -3.99 3.30 15.12
N LYS A 176 -5.10 3.00 14.44
CA LYS A 176 -5.31 1.69 13.78
C LYS A 176 -4.25 1.41 12.71
N MET A 177 -3.83 2.43 11.96
CA MET A 177 -2.79 2.27 10.94
C MET A 177 -1.40 2.05 11.55
N ILE A 178 -1.10 2.73 12.65
CA ILE A 178 0.14 2.51 13.40
C ILE A 178 0.15 1.09 13.97
N GLU A 179 -0.93 0.67 14.61
CA GLU A 179 -1.11 -0.70 15.12
C GLU A 179 -0.91 -1.72 13.99
N LEU A 180 -1.60 -1.56 12.88
CA LEU A 180 -1.48 -2.45 11.73
C LEU A 180 -0.05 -2.59 11.22
N LEU A 181 0.78 -1.54 11.27
CA LEU A 181 2.18 -1.56 10.81
C LEU A 181 3.20 -1.98 11.87
N THR A 182 2.86 -1.91 13.15
CA THR A 182 3.76 -2.24 14.27
C THR A 182 3.66 -3.71 14.67
N TYR A 183 2.47 -4.30 14.60
CA TYR A 183 2.31 -5.74 14.84
C TYR A 183 2.83 -6.52 13.63
N THR A 184 3.94 -7.21 13.82
CA THR A 184 4.21 -8.43 13.06
C THR A 184 3.51 -9.53 13.84
N ASP A 185 2.63 -10.30 13.19
CA ASP A 185 2.30 -11.61 13.76
C ASP A 185 3.64 -12.32 13.92
N SER A 186 4.03 -12.53 15.17
CA SER A 186 5.09 -13.43 15.55
C SER A 186 4.75 -14.78 14.94
N ARG A 187 5.41 -15.09 13.81
CA ARG A 187 5.54 -16.46 13.35
C ARG A 187 6.34 -17.25 14.37
#